data_AF-A0A6A4LWU5-F1
#
_entry.id   AF-A0A6A4LWU5-F1
#
_cell.length_a   1.000
_cell.length_b   1.000
_cell.length_c   1.000
_cell.angle_alpha   90.00
_cell.angle_beta   90.00
_cell.angle_gamma   90.00
#
_symmetry.space_group_name_H-M   'P 1'
#
loop_
_entity.id
_entity.type
_entity.pdbx_description
1 polymer ?
#
loop_
_entity_poly.entity_id
_entity_poly.type
_entity_poly.pdbx_seq_one_letter_code
_entity_poly.pdbx_strand_id
1 'polypeptide(L)'
;MGVVIIDGSTVRDFLARLYDSIFEKFDCDGSESVDLEEFRSEMRKIMLAIADGLGSSPIQMALEDDDESLLKQAADLEASKNQ
;
A
#
# COMPACT_ATOMS: atom_id res chain seq x y z
N MET A 1 -6.50 10.91 -36.83
CA MET A 1 -6.09 10.63 -35.43
C MET A 1 -5.84 11.97 -34.76
N GLY A 2 -6.65 12.32 -33.76
CA GLY A 2 -6.50 13.59 -33.06
C GLY A 2 -5.40 13.48 -32.02
N VAL A 3 -4.45 14.41 -32.05
CA VAL A 3 -3.48 14.58 -30.96
C VAL A 3 -4.24 15.18 -29.79
N VAL A 4 -4.42 14.42 -28.72
CA VAL A 4 -4.91 14.96 -27.44
C VAL A 4 -3.73 15.63 -26.78
N ILE A 5 -3.70 16.97 -26.79
CA ILE A 5 -2.75 17.71 -25.97
C ILE A 5 -3.30 17.68 -24.55
N ILE A 6 -2.68 16.86 -23.71
CA ILE A 6 -2.96 16.86 -22.27
C ILE A 6 -2.23 18.07 -21.71
N ASP A 7 -2.96 19.18 -21.52
CA ASP A 7 -2.41 20.34 -20.84
C ASP A 7 -2.38 20.09 -19.32
N GLY A 8 -1.59 20.87 -18.57
CA GLY A 8 -1.40 20.69 -17.14
C GLY A 8 -2.70 20.79 -16.31
N SER A 9 -3.72 21.52 -16.79
CA SER A 9 -5.04 21.57 -16.13
C SER A 9 -5.80 20.25 -16.28
N THR A 10 -5.77 19.65 -17.47
CA THR A 10 -6.37 18.33 -17.72
C THR A 10 -5.78 17.24 -16.80
N VAL A 11 -4.47 17.26 -16.53
CA VAL A 11 -3.84 16.32 -15.58
C VAL A 11 -4.33 16.56 -14.15
N ARG A 12 -4.43 17.82 -13.72
CA ARG A 12 -4.89 18.17 -12.38
C ARG A 12 -6.34 17.75 -12.13
N ASP A 13 -7.22 17.96 -13.10
CA ASP A 13 -8.62 17.57 -13.00
C ASP A 13 -8.79 16.04 -12.96
N PHE A 14 -7.96 15.31 -13.70
CA PHE A 14 -7.92 13.85 -13.62
C PHE A 14 -7.44 13.37 -12.24
N LEU A 15 -6.38 13.97 -11.70
CA LEU A 15 -5.87 13.63 -10.37
C LEU A 15 -6.89 13.93 -9.28
N ALA A 16 -7.59 15.06 -9.35
CA ALA A 16 -8.66 15.38 -8.41
C ALA A 16 -9.75 14.30 -8.42
N ARG A 17 -10.25 13.94 -9.61
CA ARG A 17 -11.26 12.87 -9.75
C ARG A 17 -10.77 11.50 -9.25
N LEU A 18 -9.49 11.20 -9.45
CA LEU A 18 -8.89 9.97 -8.96
C LEU A 18 -8.85 9.97 -7.42
N TYR A 19 -8.43 11.06 -6.80
CA TYR A 19 -8.41 11.19 -5.34
C TYR A 19 -9.82 11.12 -4.77
N ASP A 20 -10.79 11.83 -5.37
CA ASP A 20 -12.19 11.79 -4.94
C ASP A 20 -12.74 10.36 -4.98
N SER A 21 -12.50 9.63 -6.08
CA SER A 21 -12.97 8.25 -6.21
C SER A 21 -12.30 7.29 -5.22
N ILE A 22 -11.03 7.53 -4.87
CA ILE A 22 -10.35 6.75 -3.82
C ILE A 22 -10.95 7.09 -2.46
N PHE A 23 -11.18 8.37 -2.18
CA PHE A 23 -11.74 8.82 -0.91
C PHE A 23 -13.14 8.26 -0.68
N GLU A 24 -14.01 8.28 -1.69
CA GLU A 24 -15.35 7.65 -1.66
C GLU A 24 -15.31 6.14 -1.37
N LYS A 25 -14.17 5.46 -1.57
CA LYS A 25 -14.01 4.06 -1.19
C LYS A 25 -13.63 3.87 0.26
N PHE A 26 -12.99 4.87 0.87
CA PHE A 26 -12.57 4.84 2.26
C PHE A 26 -13.66 5.35 3.20
N ASP A 27 -14.32 6.45 2.85
CA ASP A 27 -15.46 7.02 3.58
C ASP A 27 -16.70 6.13 3.37
N CYS A 28 -16.86 5.14 4.24
CA CYS A 28 -17.91 4.14 4.16
C CYS A 28 -19.21 4.63 4.79
N ASP A 29 -19.12 5.56 5.74
CA ASP A 29 -20.27 6.12 6.45
C ASP A 29 -20.80 7.43 5.83
N GLY A 30 -20.07 8.00 4.87
CA GLY A 30 -20.45 9.24 4.18
C GLY A 30 -20.28 10.47 5.05
N SER A 31 -19.35 10.44 6.01
CA SER A 31 -19.04 11.55 6.92
C SER A 31 -18.23 12.67 6.26
N GLU A 32 -17.87 12.52 4.98
CA GLU A 32 -16.93 13.38 4.25
C GLU A 32 -15.52 13.39 4.88
N SER A 33 -15.22 12.37 5.69
CA SER A 33 -13.95 12.17 6.38
C SER A 33 -13.55 10.69 6.31
N VAL A 34 -12.28 10.38 6.58
CA VAL A 34 -11.85 8.99 6.75
C VAL A 34 -11.39 8.84 8.18
N ASP A 35 -12.12 8.06 8.96
CA ASP A 35 -11.75 7.77 10.32
C ASP A 35 -10.72 6.62 10.42
N LEU A 36 -10.21 6.40 11.63
CA LEU A 36 -9.16 5.40 11.86
C LEU A 36 -9.66 3.96 11.63
N GLU A 37 -10.92 3.66 11.93
CA GLU A 37 -11.53 2.36 11.70
C GLU A 37 -11.73 2.10 10.21
N GLU A 38 -12.25 3.09 9.48
CA GLU A 38 -12.39 3.04 8.02
C GLU A 38 -11.06 2.83 7.32
N PHE A 39 -10.06 3.66 7.66
CA PHE A 39 -8.71 3.52 7.12
C PHE A 39 -8.14 2.13 7.41
N ARG A 40 -8.28 1.66 8.65
CA ARG A 40 -7.78 0.34 9.06
C ARG A 40 -8.48 -0.79 8.31
N SER A 41 -9.80 -0.69 8.12
CA SER A 41 -10.59 -1.68 7.38
C SER A 41 -10.14 -1.77 5.93
N GLU A 42 -10.06 -0.63 5.23
CA GLU A 42 -9.67 -0.62 3.82
C GLU A 42 -8.20 -1.03 3.63
N MET A 43 -7.30 -0.58 4.51
CA MET A 43 -5.90 -1.04 4.49
C MET A 43 -5.76 -2.54 4.70
N ARG A 44 -6.60 -3.13 5.55
CA ARG A 44 -6.63 -4.59 5.73
C ARG A 44 -7.04 -5.30 4.46
N LYS A 45 -8.06 -4.80 3.74
CA LYS A 45 -8.49 -5.38 2.45
C LYS A 45 -7.37 -5.30 1.41
N ILE A 46 -6.69 -4.17 1.30
CA ILE A 46 -5.56 -4.00 0.38
C ILE A 46 -4.41 -4.96 0.73
N MET A 47 -4.03 -5.05 2.00
CA MET A 47 -2.97 -5.99 2.41
C MET A 47 -3.35 -7.44 2.16
N LEU A 48 -4.62 -7.82 2.34
CA LEU A 48 -5.09 -9.16 2.00
C LEU A 48 -5.01 -9.44 0.49
N ALA A 49 -5.39 -8.48 -0.35
CA ALA A 49 -5.25 -8.62 -1.81
C ALA A 49 -3.79 -8.72 -2.24
N ILE A 50 -2.87 -7.99 -1.59
CA ILE A 50 -1.44 -8.13 -1.81
C ILE A 50 -0.95 -9.51 -1.37
N ALA A 51 -1.37 -10.00 -0.21
CA ALA A 51 -1.01 -11.33 0.27
C ALA A 51 -1.50 -12.44 -0.67
N ASP A 52 -2.73 -12.31 -1.20
CA ASP A 52 -3.28 -13.22 -2.20
C ASP A 52 -2.48 -13.17 -3.52
N GLY A 53 -2.13 -11.96 -3.99
CA GLY A 53 -1.31 -11.77 -5.18
C GLY A 53 0.13 -12.25 -5.04
N LEU A 54 0.72 -12.18 -3.84
CA LEU A 54 2.03 -12.77 -3.55
C LEU A 54 1.95 -14.30 -3.51
N GLY A 55 0.87 -14.86 -2.98
CA GLY A 55 0.67 -16.30 -2.85
C GLY A 55 1.81 -16.95 -2.06
N SER A 56 2.56 -17.85 -2.70
CA SER A 56 3.75 -18.50 -2.13
C SER A 56 5.07 -17.89 -2.60
N SER A 57 5.03 -16.72 -3.25
CA SER A 57 6.24 -16.05 -3.74
C SER A 57 7.06 -15.52 -2.55
N PRO A 58 8.37 -15.81 -2.50
CA PRO A 58 9.22 -15.32 -1.42
C PRO A 58 9.31 -13.79 -1.46
N ILE A 59 9.23 -13.17 -0.29
CA ILE A 59 9.39 -11.72 -0.14
C ILE A 59 10.86 -11.44 0.17
N GLN A 60 11.49 -10.60 -0.64
CA GLN A 60 12.85 -10.12 -0.39
C GLN A 60 12.77 -8.81 0.38
N MET A 61 13.46 -8.74 1.52
CA MET A 61 13.50 -7.56 2.38
C MET A 61 14.93 -7.02 2.44
N ALA A 62 15.09 -5.72 2.23
CA ALA A 62 16.34 -5.03 2.52
C ALA A 62 16.37 -4.70 4.01
N LEU A 63 17.41 -5.16 4.70
CA LEU A 63 17.61 -4.94 6.12
C LEU A 63 18.77 -3.97 6.30
N GLU A 64 18.63 -3.09 7.28
CA GLU A 64 19.76 -2.28 7.74
C GLU A 64 20.81 -3.20 8.36
N ASP A 65 22.08 -2.91 8.06
CA ASP A 65 23.22 -3.66 8.59
C ASP A 65 23.62 -3.15 9.99
N ASP A 66 22.62 -3.04 10.87
CA ASP A 66 22.76 -2.63 12.26
C ASP A 66 22.36 -3.81 13.16
N ASP A 67 23.18 -4.11 14.16
CA ASP A 67 22.97 -5.22 15.09
C ASP A 67 21.77 -4.97 16.04
N GLU A 68 21.29 -3.74 16.14
CA GLU A 68 20.05 -3.38 16.86
C GLU A 68 18.79 -3.54 15.99
N SER A 69 18.92 -3.84 14.69
CA SER A 69 17.79 -4.05 13.80
C SER A 69 17.03 -5.33 14.14
N LEU A 70 15.82 -5.19 14.67
CA LEU A 70 14.96 -6.30 15.09
C LEU A 70 14.68 -7.30 13.96
N LEU A 71 14.58 -6.83 12.72
CA LEU A 71 14.30 -7.69 11.56
C LEU A 71 15.54 -8.49 11.13
N LYS A 72 16.75 -7.90 11.25
CA LYS A 72 18.02 -8.61 11.07
C LYS A 72 18.19 -9.70 12.13
N GLN A 73 17.97 -9.36 13.40
CA GLN A 73 18.01 -10.32 14.50
C GLN A 73 17.02 -11.48 14.33
N ALA A 74 15.79 -11.19 13.89
CA ALA A 74 14.78 -12.22 13.61
C ALA A 74 15.20 -13.14 12.46
N ALA A 75 15.77 -12.58 11.39
CA ALA A 75 16.27 -13.35 10.24
C ALA A 75 17.45 -14.26 10.63
N ASP A 76 18.43 -13.73 11.36
CA ASP A 76 19.61 -14.47 11.82
C ASP A 76 19.22 -15.61 12.77
N LEU A 77 18.29 -15.35 13.69
CA LEU A 77 17.76 -16.38 14.59
C LEU A 77 17.08 -17.51 13.82
N GLU A 78 16.26 -17.20 12.81
CA GLU A 78 15.59 -18.23 12.01
C GLU A 78 16.58 -19.03 11.16
N ALA A 79 17.61 -18.37 10.59
CA ALA A 79 18.68 -19.03 9.86
C ALA A 79 19.46 -20.04 10.73
N SER A 80 19.69 -19.71 12.02
CA SER A 80 20.40 -20.59 12.96
C SER A 80 19.66 -21.88 13.29
N LYS A 81 18.34 -21.95 13.12
CA LYS A 81 17.53 -23.15 13.38
C LYS A 81 17.56 -24.18 12.26
N ASN A 82 17.96 -23.75 11.06
CA ASN A 82 18.02 -24.59 9.86
C ASN A 82 19.45 -25.05 9.54
N GLN A 83 20.40 -24.86 10.47
CA GLN A 83 21.76 -25.43 10.47
C GLN A 83 21.80 -26.69 11.33
#